data_AF-A0A7G5GSK8-F1
#
_entry.id   AF-A0A7G5GSK8-F1
#
_cell.length_a   1.000
_cell.length_b   1.000
_cell.length_c   1.000
_cell.angle_alpha   90.00
_cell.angle_beta   90.00
_cell.angle_gamma   90.00
#
_symmetry.space_group_name_H-M   'P 1'
#
loop_
_entity.id
_entity.type
_entity.pdbx_description
1 polymer ?
#
loop_
_entity_poly.entity_id
_entity_poly.type
_entity_poly.pdbx_seq_one_letter_code
_entity_poly.pdbx_strand_id
1 'polypeptide(L)'
;MQTTLDLYTDYLLSSFGQTTATGLSRLTDGAVGHDAVTDLLNRLQGNNRTLWQYVKPLIRQIQESDGVLLTDDSIAHKPHSDENGLITTHYDHSSGQ
;
A
#
# COMPACT_ATOMS: atom_id res chain seq x y z
N MET A 1 21.23 -17.00 -3.35
CA MET A 1 20.35 -16.41 -2.32
C MET A 1 18.97 -16.32 -2.93
N GLN A 2 17.96 -16.94 -2.31
CA GLN A 2 16.57 -16.87 -2.77
C GLN A 2 15.99 -15.50 -2.39
N THR A 3 15.30 -14.83 -3.30
CA THR A 3 14.77 -13.48 -3.04
C THR A 3 13.43 -13.55 -2.28
N THR A 4 13.02 -12.46 -1.64
CA THR A 4 11.68 -12.35 -1.02
C THR A 4 10.57 -12.62 -2.03
N LEU A 5 10.76 -12.29 -3.30
CA LEU A 5 9.81 -12.57 -4.37
C LEU A 5 9.70 -14.06 -4.67
N ASP A 6 10.82 -14.78 -4.73
CA ASP A 6 10.84 -16.22 -4.98
C ASP A 6 10.11 -16.96 -3.85
N LEU A 7 10.46 -16.66 -2.59
CA LEU A 7 9.81 -17.25 -1.41
C LEU A 7 8.32 -16.91 -1.34
N TYR A 8 7.94 -15.67 -1.65
CA TYR A 8 6.54 -15.27 -1.67
C TYR A 8 5.76 -15.99 -2.77
N THR A 9 6.35 -16.15 -3.96
CA THR A 9 5.71 -16.82 -5.10
C THR A 9 5.57 -18.32 -4.83
N ASP A 10 6.63 -18.97 -4.35
CA ASP A 10 6.61 -20.39 -3.97
C ASP A 10 5.58 -20.66 -2.88
N TYR A 11 5.46 -19.76 -1.89
CA TYR A 11 4.46 -19.85 -0.84
C TYR A 11 3.03 -19.74 -1.40
N LEU A 12 2.77 -18.82 -2.33
CA LEU A 12 1.45 -18.69 -2.97
C LEU A 12 1.10 -19.93 -3.82
N LEU A 13 2.07 -20.46 -4.57
CA LEU A 13 1.85 -21.62 -5.45
C LEU A 13 1.72 -22.94 -4.69
N SER A 14 2.40 -23.07 -3.55
CA SER A 14 2.45 -24.32 -2.77
C SER A 14 1.39 -24.39 -1.66
N SER A 15 0.59 -23.33 -1.47
CA SER A 15 -0.43 -23.27 -0.42
C SER A 15 -1.81 -23.63 -0.96
N PHE A 16 -2.47 -24.59 -0.31
CA PHE A 16 -3.82 -25.06 -0.66
C PHE A 16 -4.93 -24.36 0.14
N GLY A 17 -4.60 -23.34 0.94
CA GLY A 17 -5.51 -22.61 1.81
C GLY A 17 -5.22 -21.11 1.84
N GLN A 18 -5.82 -20.39 2.79
CA GLN A 18 -5.63 -18.94 2.93
C GLN A 18 -4.15 -18.60 3.16
N THR A 19 -3.59 -17.79 2.27
CA THR A 19 -2.22 -17.26 2.38
C THR A 19 -2.24 -15.84 2.93
N THR A 20 -1.31 -15.51 3.82
CA THR A 20 -1.16 -14.14 4.37
C THR A 20 0.32 -13.82 4.56
N ALA A 21 0.70 -12.53 4.52
CA ALA A 21 2.07 -12.08 4.77
C ALA A 21 2.56 -12.48 6.18
N THR A 22 1.68 -12.38 7.18
CA THR A 22 1.95 -12.88 8.54
C THR A 22 2.12 -14.40 8.58
N GLY A 23 1.36 -15.14 7.77
CA GLY A 23 1.48 -16.58 7.62
C GLY A 23 2.83 -17.01 7.03
N LEU A 24 3.29 -16.35 5.98
CA LEU A 24 4.63 -16.57 5.41
C LEU A 24 5.73 -16.24 6.43
N SER A 25 5.58 -15.14 7.17
CA SER A 25 6.54 -14.75 8.19
C SER A 25 6.65 -15.79 9.30
N ARG A 26 5.52 -16.36 9.75
CA ARG A 26 5.53 -17.49 10.68
C ARG A 26 6.16 -18.75 10.10
N LEU A 27 5.88 -19.07 8.84
CA LEU A 27 6.39 -20.28 8.16
C LEU A 27 7.91 -20.24 7.95
N THR A 28 8.48 -19.03 7.88
CA THR A 28 9.92 -18.80 7.71
C THR A 28 10.62 -18.42 9.00
N ASP A 29 9.99 -18.61 10.16
CA ASP A 29 10.51 -18.21 11.48
C ASP A 29 11.00 -16.75 11.53
N GLY A 30 10.29 -15.86 10.84
CA GLY A 30 10.61 -14.44 10.75
C GLY A 30 11.70 -14.07 9.74
N ALA A 31 12.27 -15.04 9.00
CA ALA A 31 13.27 -14.76 7.98
C ALA A 31 12.73 -13.88 6.83
N VAL A 32 11.42 -13.98 6.55
CA VAL A 32 10.69 -12.99 5.75
C VAL A 32 9.73 -12.24 6.66
N GLY A 33 9.97 -10.95 6.90
CA GLY A 33 9.04 -10.10 7.63
C GLY A 33 7.75 -9.86 6.85
N HIS A 34 6.60 -9.80 7.53
CA HIS A 34 5.32 -9.52 6.86
C HIS A 34 5.31 -8.15 6.17
N ASP A 35 5.91 -7.12 6.77
CA ASP A 35 6.08 -5.81 6.16
C ASP A 35 6.97 -5.84 4.91
N ALA A 36 7.97 -6.74 4.87
CA ALA A 36 8.82 -6.90 3.69
C ALA A 36 8.03 -7.40 2.46
N VAL A 37 7.00 -8.21 2.67
CA VAL A 37 6.07 -8.64 1.61
C VAL A 37 5.20 -7.46 1.16
N THR A 38 4.66 -6.68 2.09
CA THR A 38 3.87 -5.47 1.80
C THR A 38 4.70 -4.46 1.00
N ASP A 39 5.93 -4.21 1.42
CA ASP A 39 6.87 -3.31 0.74
C ASP A 39 7.23 -3.81 -0.65
N LEU A 40 7.47 -5.12 -0.82
CA LEU A 40 7.72 -5.73 -2.12
C LEU A 40 6.54 -5.50 -3.06
N LEU A 41 5.32 -5.78 -2.61
CA LEU A 41 4.11 -5.60 -3.40
C LEU A 41 3.90 -4.13 -3.78
N ASN A 42 4.12 -3.20 -2.85
CA ASN A 42 4.03 -1.76 -3.12
C ASN A 42 5.06 -1.31 -4.17
N ARG A 43 6.27 -1.87 -4.17
CA ARG A 43 7.27 -1.60 -5.22
C ARG A 43 6.86 -2.17 -6.57
N LEU A 44 6.21 -3.34 -6.59
CA LEU A 44 5.72 -3.98 -7.82
C LEU A 44 4.49 -3.27 -8.40
N GLN A 45 3.66 -2.63 -7.57
CA GLN A 45 2.48 -1.86 -7.96
C GLN A 45 2.80 -0.57 -8.76
N GLY A 46 4.08 -0.27 -8.97
CA GLY A 46 4.53 0.91 -9.68
C GLY A 46 4.52 2.16 -8.80
N ASN A 47 5.28 3.16 -9.21
CA ASN A 47 5.38 4.42 -8.48
C ASN A 47 4.29 5.41 -8.92
N ASN A 48 4.26 6.61 -8.32
CA ASN A 48 3.29 7.66 -8.67
C ASN A 48 3.30 8.01 -10.17
N ARG A 49 4.43 7.82 -10.87
CA ARG A 49 4.50 8.00 -12.33
C ARG A 49 3.74 6.92 -13.09
N THR A 50 3.83 5.66 -12.67
CA THR A 50 3.03 4.56 -13.23
C THR A 50 1.55 4.82 -13.01
N LEU A 51 1.16 5.20 -11.78
CA LEU A 51 -0.23 5.56 -11.47
C LEU A 51 -0.75 6.70 -12.37
N TRP A 52 0.04 7.76 -12.55
CA TRP A 52 -0.33 8.87 -13.44
C TRP A 52 -0.56 8.44 -14.88
N GLN A 53 0.23 7.49 -15.40
CA GLN A 53 0.04 6.96 -16.76
C GLN A 53 -1.31 6.25 -16.92
N TYR A 54 -1.81 5.58 -15.88
CA TYR A 54 -3.13 4.95 -15.89
C TYR A 54 -4.28 5.96 -15.70
N VAL A 55 -4.11 6.93 -14.81
CA VAL A 55 -5.18 7.88 -14.45
C VAL A 55 -5.35 8.98 -15.50
N LYS A 56 -4.24 9.44 -16.12
CA LYS A 56 -4.28 10.55 -17.08
C LYS A 56 -5.26 10.32 -18.25
N PRO A 57 -5.30 9.16 -18.92
CA PRO A 57 -6.29 8.90 -19.97
C PRO A 57 -7.73 9.02 -19.48
N LEU A 58 -8.03 8.61 -18.25
CA LEU A 58 -9.38 8.71 -17.66
C LEU A 58 -9.76 10.18 -17.44
N ILE A 59 -8.85 10.99 -16.90
CA ILE A 59 -9.05 12.44 -16.73
C ILE A 59 -9.33 13.10 -18.09
N ARG A 60 -8.62 12.70 -19.15
CA ARG A 60 -8.81 13.27 -20.50
C ARG A 60 -10.18 12.97 -21.10
N GLN A 61 -10.88 11.93 -20.67
CA GLN A 61 -12.23 11.63 -21.14
C GLN A 61 -13.29 12.59 -20.58
N ILE A 62 -13.01 13.19 -19.42
CA ILE A 62 -13.94 14.08 -18.70
C ILE A 62 -13.43 15.53 -18.63
N GLN A 63 -12.43 15.86 -19.44
CA GLN A 63 -11.78 17.16 -19.38
C GLN A 63 -12.65 18.24 -20.03
N GLU A 64 -12.92 19.29 -19.26
CA GLU A 64 -13.58 20.51 -19.72
C GLU A 64 -12.62 21.69 -19.76
N SER A 65 -12.97 22.76 -20.49
CA SER A 65 -12.11 23.94 -20.67
C SER A 65 -11.84 24.73 -19.38
N ASP A 66 -12.79 24.69 -18.46
CA ASP A 66 -12.78 25.33 -17.13
C ASP A 66 -12.63 24.32 -15.99
N GLY A 67 -12.42 23.03 -16.31
CA GLY A 67 -12.24 21.97 -15.34
C GLY A 67 -10.92 22.09 -14.58
N VAL A 68 -10.97 21.79 -13.27
CA VAL A 68 -9.78 21.79 -12.39
C VAL A 68 -9.54 20.37 -11.89
N LEU A 69 -8.27 19.93 -11.92
CA LEU A 69 -7.83 18.69 -11.28
C LEU A 69 -7.33 19.01 -9.88
N LEU A 70 -7.96 18.43 -8.87
CA LEU A 70 -7.52 18.48 -7.48
C LEU A 70 -6.95 17.12 -7.08
N THR A 71 -5.73 17.14 -6.55
CA THR A 71 -5.09 15.98 -5.94
C THR A 71 -4.75 16.35 -4.52
N ASP A 72 -5.28 15.59 -3.56
CA ASP A 72 -5.04 15.81 -2.15
C ASP A 72 -4.60 14.49 -1.51
N ASP A 73 -3.74 14.59 -0.50
CA ASP A 73 -3.37 13.44 0.31
C ASP A 73 -4.46 13.24 1.37
N SER A 74 -4.91 11.99 1.57
CA SER A 74 -5.88 11.70 2.61
C SER A 74 -5.17 11.39 3.93
N ILE A 75 -5.64 12.02 5.00
CA ILE A 75 -5.27 11.64 6.37
C ILE A 75 -6.24 10.56 6.83
N ALA A 76 -5.71 9.40 7.22
CA ALA A 76 -6.50 8.30 7.75
C ALA A 76 -6.37 8.23 9.27
N HIS A 77 -7.52 8.17 9.96
CA HIS A 77 -7.54 8.04 11.42
C HIS A 77 -6.97 6.69 11.88
N LYS A 78 -6.07 6.70 12.86
CA LYS A 78 -5.41 5.51 13.43
C LYS A 78 -5.67 5.44 14.94
N PRO A 79 -6.89 5.06 15.38
CA PRO A 79 -7.31 5.13 16.79
C PRO A 79 -6.57 4.19 17.75
N HIS A 80 -5.82 3.23 17.21
CA HIS A 80 -5.12 2.19 17.97
C HIS A 80 -3.61 2.23 17.70
N SER A 81 -3.06 3.41 17.44
CA SER A 81 -1.64 3.61 17.18
C SER A 81 -1.11 4.82 17.93
N ASP A 82 0.13 4.70 18.43
CA ASP A 82 0.83 5.81 19.08
C ASP A 82 1.55 6.69 18.05
N GLU A 83 1.80 7.94 18.41
CA GLU A 83 2.59 8.87 17.60
C GLU A 83 4.03 8.37 17.39
N ASN A 84 4.55 8.57 16.18
CA ASN A 84 5.92 8.22 15.81
C ASN A 84 6.36 9.02 14.56
N GLY A 85 7.51 8.66 13.95
CA GLY A 85 8.02 9.35 12.76
C GLY A 85 7.10 9.36 11.53
N LEU A 86 6.03 8.57 11.53
CA LEU A 86 5.02 8.47 10.46
C LEU A 86 3.60 8.82 10.92
N ILE A 87 3.32 8.80 12.23
CA ILE A 87 1.98 9.00 12.80
C ILE A 87 2.02 10.24 13.70
N THR A 88 1.17 11.22 13.42
CA THR A 88 1.07 12.47 14.18
C THR A 88 -0.38 12.88 14.37
N THR A 89 -0.65 13.67 15.40
CA THR A 89 -1.97 14.26 15.62
C THR A 89 -2.30 15.34 14.58
N HIS A 90 -3.51 15.29 14.04
CA HIS A 90 -4.10 16.31 13.18
C HIS A 90 -5.49 16.66 13.73
N TYR A 91 -5.89 17.93 13.59
CA TYR A 91 -7.24 18.35 13.95
C TYR A 91 -8.25 17.82 12.91
N ASP A 92 -9.28 17.13 13.38
CA ASP A 92 -10.38 16.62 12.61
C ASP A 92 -11.58 17.56 12.72
N HIS A 93 -11.81 18.32 11.63
CA HIS A 93 -12.94 19.24 11.52
C HIS A 93 -14.30 18.55 11.56
N SER A 94 -14.39 17.23 11.30
CA SER A 94 -15.65 16.50 11.33
C SER A 94 -16.09 16.11 12.74
N SER A 95 -15.14 15.83 13.63
CA SER A 95 -15.39 15.51 15.05
C SER A 95 -15.11 16.68 16.00
N GLY A 96 -14.41 17.71 15.53
CA GLY A 96 -14.01 18.88 16.30
C GLY A 96 -12.86 18.63 17.28
N GLN A 97 -12.08 17.56 17.06
CA GLN A 97 -10.99 17.10 17.94
C GLN A 97 -9.62 17.24 17.28
#